data_AF-A0A6I4MBF6-F1
#
_entry.id   AF-A0A6I4MBF6-F1
#
_cell.length_a   1.000
_cell.length_b   1.000
_cell.length_c   1.000
_cell.angle_alpha   90.00
_cell.angle_beta   90.00
_cell.angle_gamma   90.00
#
_symmetry.space_group_name_H-M   'P 1'
#
loop_
_entity.id
_entity.type
_entity.pdbx_description
1 polymer ?
#
loop_
_entity_poly.entity_id
_entity_poly.type
_entity_poly.pdbx_seq_one_letter_code
_entity_poly.pdbx_strand_id
1 'polypeptide(L)'
;MLYVLLSDNEHAVVSRAAERESLAIAAWAALTLLAAATGKPRAQNNELREVLQAVMQVRGQAHRIGVNLNQAVAALNSGEVSSTVQWYARAAAQTIRKLDELADELRRRLP
;
A
#
# COMPACT_ATOMS: atom_id res chain seq x y z
N MET A 1 30.00 -13.06 18.43
CA MET A 1 29.23 -11.83 18.67
C MET A 1 29.85 -10.73 17.83
N LEU A 2 29.08 -10.07 16.95
CA LEU A 2 29.58 -9.01 16.07
C LEU A 2 29.21 -7.65 16.67
N TYR A 3 30.16 -6.73 16.73
CA TYR A 3 29.94 -5.35 17.11
C TYR A 3 30.22 -4.45 15.91
N VAL A 4 29.29 -3.56 15.59
CA VAL A 4 29.44 -2.56 14.54
C VAL A 4 29.39 -1.19 15.21
N LEU A 5 30.49 -0.46 15.14
CA LEU A 5 30.53 0.93 15.60
C LEU A 5 29.90 1.81 14.51
N LEU A 6 28.93 2.63 14.89
CA LEU A 6 28.29 3.59 14.01
C LEU A 6 28.37 4.97 14.67
N SER A 7 28.65 6.00 13.89
CA SER A 7 28.34 7.38 14.30
C SER A 7 26.82 7.56 14.44
N ASP A 8 26.40 8.62 15.13
CA ASP A 8 24.96 8.93 15.29
C ASP A 8 24.23 9.05 13.95
N ASN A 9 24.89 9.63 12.94
CA ASN A 9 24.33 9.77 11.60
C ASN A 9 24.18 8.42 10.91
N GLU A 10 25.19 7.56 10.96
CA GLU A 10 25.11 6.20 10.39
C GLU A 10 24.05 5.37 11.11
N HIS A 11 23.96 5.47 12.44
CA HIS A 11 22.93 4.82 13.23
C HIS A 11 21.53 5.28 12.79
N ALA A 12 21.30 6.58 12.59
CA ALA A 12 20.02 7.11 12.12
C ALA A 12 19.66 6.65 10.70
N VAL A 13 20.66 6.48 9.81
CA VAL A 13 20.44 5.93 8.47
C VAL A 13 20.02 4.46 8.55
N VAL A 14 20.74 3.64 9.33
CA VAL A 14 20.44 2.21 9.50
C VAL A 14 19.10 2.00 10.21
N SER A 15 18.79 2.80 11.23
CA SER A 15 17.51 2.73 11.97
C SER A 15 16.32 2.99 11.04
N ARG A 16 16.39 4.04 10.21
CA ARG A 16 15.34 4.31 9.22
C ARG A 16 15.19 3.20 8.19
N ALA A 17 16.29 2.55 7.79
CA ALA A 17 16.22 1.42 6.86
C ALA A 17 15.54 0.21 7.50
N ALA A 18 15.86 -0.10 8.76
CA ALA A 18 15.23 -1.15 9.54
C ALA A 18 13.73 -0.89 9.75
N GLU A 19 13.36 0.36 10.06
CA GLU A 19 11.97 0.80 10.22
C GLU A 19 11.14 0.60 8.95
N ARG A 20 11.67 0.98 7.77
CA ARG A 20 10.97 0.76 6.48
C ARG A 20 10.65 -0.72 6.24
N GLU A 21 11.51 -1.63 6.72
CA GLU A 21 11.31 -3.08 6.62
C GLU A 21 10.58 -3.69 7.83
N SER A 22 10.18 -2.88 8.82
CA SER A 22 9.55 -3.33 10.08
C SER A 22 10.40 -4.34 10.85
N LEU A 23 11.72 -4.12 10.91
CA LEU A 23 12.68 -4.97 11.61
C LEU A 23 13.38 -4.21 12.73
N ALA A 24 13.83 -4.94 13.75
CA ALA A 24 14.79 -4.41 14.70
C ALA A 24 16.13 -4.12 13.98
N ILE A 25 16.83 -3.07 14.40
CA ILE A 25 18.10 -2.62 13.79
C ILE A 25 19.11 -3.77 13.66
N ALA A 26 19.32 -4.54 14.73
CA ALA A 26 20.25 -5.66 14.74
C ALA A 26 19.83 -6.79 13.77
N ALA A 27 18.54 -7.08 13.67
CA ALA A 27 18.03 -8.08 12.74
C ALA A 27 18.19 -7.61 11.28
N TRP A 28 17.86 -6.36 11.00
CA TRP A 28 18.06 -5.75 9.69
C TRP A 28 19.54 -5.78 9.28
N ALA A 29 20.45 -5.39 10.17
CA ALA A 29 21.88 -5.39 9.92
C ALA A 29 22.42 -6.82 9.67
N ALA A 30 22.05 -7.79 10.51
CA ALA A 30 22.50 -9.17 10.36
C ALA A 30 22.05 -9.78 9.03
N LEU A 31 20.78 -9.59 8.66
CA LEU A 31 20.27 -10.13 7.41
C LEU A 31 20.86 -9.41 6.18
N THR A 32 21.15 -8.12 6.28
CA THR A 32 21.79 -7.34 5.21
C THR A 32 23.23 -7.79 4.99
N LEU A 33 23.99 -7.99 6.07
CA LEU A 33 25.36 -8.52 6.00
C LEU A 33 25.39 -9.93 5.41
N LEU A 34 24.46 -10.81 5.82
CA LEU A 34 24.36 -12.17 5.29
C LEU A 34 24.01 -12.19 3.79
N ALA A 35 23.08 -11.34 3.35
CA ALA A 35 22.71 -11.19 1.95
C ALA A 35 23.91 -10.72 1.10
N ALA A 36 24.65 -9.73 1.58
CA ALA A 36 25.87 -9.25 0.93
C ALA A 36 26.94 -10.36 0.84
N ALA A 37 27.18 -11.09 1.93
CA ALA A 37 28.17 -12.17 1.97
C ALA A 37 27.81 -13.36 1.07
N THR A 38 26.52 -13.59 0.82
CA THR A 38 26.03 -14.71 0.00
C THR A 38 25.76 -14.33 -1.45
N GLY A 39 25.94 -13.06 -1.82
CA GLY A 39 25.66 -12.57 -3.18
C GLY A 39 24.18 -12.65 -3.57
N LYS A 40 23.27 -12.81 -2.60
CA LYS A 40 21.83 -12.91 -2.81
C LYS A 40 21.19 -11.60 -2.36
N PRO A 41 20.72 -10.74 -3.29
CA PRO A 41 20.05 -9.50 -2.92
C PRO A 41 18.89 -9.78 -1.97
N ARG A 42 18.76 -8.98 -0.90
CA ARG A 42 17.49 -8.95 -0.16
C ARG A 42 16.42 -8.50 -1.13
N ALA A 43 15.36 -9.28 -1.29
CA ALA A 43 14.15 -8.79 -1.93
C ALA A 43 13.75 -7.52 -1.16
N GLN A 44 13.85 -6.35 -1.80
CA GLN A 44 13.40 -5.09 -1.24
C GLN A 44 11.87 -5.16 -1.19
N ASN A 45 11.37 -5.90 -0.20
CA ASN A 45 9.95 -6.16 0.00
C ASN A 45 9.17 -4.87 0.32
N ASN A 46 9.84 -3.73 0.48
CA ASN A 46 9.22 -2.46 0.82
C ASN A 46 8.37 -1.93 -0.33
N GLU A 47 8.89 -1.91 -1.55
CA GLU A 47 8.11 -1.42 -2.70
C GLU A 47 6.88 -2.30 -2.90
N LEU A 48 7.04 -3.62 -2.96
CA LEU A 48 5.91 -4.53 -3.14
C LEU A 48 4.90 -4.49 -1.97
N ARG A 49 5.35 -4.25 -0.74
CA ARG A 49 4.49 -4.15 0.44
C ARG A 49 3.75 -2.81 0.52
N GLU A 50 4.41 -1.70 0.19
CA GLU A 50 3.76 -0.38 0.03
C GLU A 50 2.71 -0.42 -1.09
N VAL A 51 3.05 -1.04 -2.21
CA VAL A 51 2.13 -1.29 -3.33
C VAL A 51 0.94 -2.14 -2.88
N LEU A 52 1.18 -3.26 -2.18
CA LEU A 52 0.11 -4.12 -1.68
C LEU A 52 -0.80 -3.37 -0.69
N GLN A 53 -0.24 -2.55 0.18
CA GLN A 53 -0.99 -1.77 1.15
C GLN A 53 -1.87 -0.71 0.46
N ALA A 54 -1.35 -0.03 -0.55
CA ALA A 54 -2.12 0.88 -1.39
C ALA A 54 -3.26 0.15 -2.12
N VAL A 55 -2.98 -1.02 -2.71
CA VAL A 55 -4.01 -1.86 -3.37
C VAL A 55 -5.10 -2.28 -2.39
N MET A 56 -4.74 -2.72 -1.18
CA MET A 56 -5.71 -3.14 -0.15
C MET A 56 -6.59 -1.98 0.32
N GLN A 57 -6.02 -0.78 0.50
CA GLN A 57 -6.78 0.40 0.87
C GLN A 57 -7.81 0.76 -0.19
N VAL A 58 -7.41 0.73 -1.46
CA VAL A 58 -8.31 1.07 -2.56
C VAL A 58 -9.38 -0.02 -2.77
N ARG A 59 -9.05 -1.30 -2.61
CA ARG A 59 -10.05 -2.40 -2.56
C ARG A 59 -11.13 -2.13 -1.51
N GLY A 60 -10.75 -1.66 -0.32
CA GLY A 60 -11.70 -1.31 0.73
C GLY A 60 -12.65 -0.17 0.34
N GLN A 61 -12.14 0.85 -0.36
CA GLN A 61 -12.94 1.96 -0.87
C GLN A 61 -13.92 1.50 -1.96
N ALA A 62 -13.45 0.71 -2.92
CA ALA A 62 -14.27 0.15 -3.99
C ALA A 62 -15.40 -0.74 -3.46
N HIS A 63 -15.11 -1.56 -2.44
CA HIS A 63 -16.11 -2.41 -1.80
C HIS A 63 -17.25 -1.59 -1.17
N ARG A 64 -16.92 -0.52 -0.42
CA ARG A 64 -17.93 0.38 0.18
C ARG A 64 -18.81 1.06 -0.86
N ILE A 65 -18.23 1.42 -2.01
CA ILE A 65 -18.97 2.02 -3.12
C ILE A 65 -19.96 1.03 -3.72
N GLY A 66 -19.52 -0.22 -3.95
CA GLY A 66 -20.41 -1.27 -4.44
C GLY A 66 -21.59 -1.52 -3.49
N VAL A 67 -21.34 -1.54 -2.18
CA VAL A 67 -22.39 -1.65 -1.16
C VAL A 67 -23.38 -0.49 -1.23
N ASN A 68 -22.90 0.76 -1.26
CA ASN A 68 -23.75 1.94 -1.32
C ASN A 68 -24.58 2.01 -2.62
N LEU A 69 -23.99 1.59 -3.75
CA LEU A 69 -24.70 1.53 -5.03
C LEU A 69 -25.80 0.46 -5.01
N ASN A 70 -25.52 -0.73 -4.48
CA ASN A 70 -26.52 -1.77 -4.32
C ASN A 70 -27.67 -1.33 -3.41
N GLN A 71 -27.39 -0.57 -2.36
CA GLN A 71 -28.42 0.03 -1.50
C GLN A 71 -29.27 1.05 -2.26
N ALA A 72 -28.65 1.91 -3.07
CA ALA A 72 -29.36 2.89 -3.89
C ALA A 72 -30.25 2.21 -4.95
N VAL A 73 -29.78 1.13 -5.58
CA VAL A 73 -30.57 0.31 -6.51
C VAL A 73 -31.72 -0.39 -5.80
N ALA A 74 -31.51 -0.92 -4.60
CA ALA A 74 -32.57 -1.52 -3.81
C ALA A 74 -33.67 -0.51 -3.45
N ALA A 75 -33.30 0.71 -3.05
CA ALA A 75 -34.23 1.80 -2.77
C ALA A 75 -35.04 2.24 -4.01
N LEU A 76 -34.36 2.33 -5.17
CA LEU A 76 -35.02 2.59 -6.46
C LEU A 76 -36.02 1.48 -6.82
N ASN A 77 -35.63 0.21 -6.65
CA ASN A 77 -36.50 -0.93 -6.94
C ASN A 77 -37.71 -1.00 -5.99
N SER A 78 -37.63 -0.43 -4.79
CA SER A 78 -38.77 -0.27 -3.89
C SER A 78 -39.66 0.93 -4.21
N GLY A 79 -39.36 1.71 -5.25
CA GLY A 79 -40.15 2.86 -5.69
C GLY A 79 -39.77 4.19 -5.04
N GLU A 80 -38.68 4.26 -4.26
CA GLU A 80 -38.17 5.53 -3.74
C GLU A 80 -37.38 6.28 -4.83
N VAL A 81 -37.85 7.46 -5.23
CA VAL A 81 -37.10 8.34 -6.15
C VAL A 81 -36.09 9.15 -5.33
N SER A 82 -34.88 8.61 -5.20
CA SER A 82 -33.82 9.22 -4.41
C SER A 82 -32.85 10.01 -5.28
N SER A 83 -32.78 11.34 -5.10
CA SER A 83 -31.77 12.23 -5.70
C SER A 83 -30.32 11.83 -5.37
N THR A 84 -30.15 10.96 -4.37
CA THR A 84 -28.89 10.41 -3.87
C THR A 84 -28.18 9.51 -4.89
N VAL A 85 -28.90 8.92 -5.85
CA VAL A 85 -28.33 8.00 -6.86
C VAL A 85 -27.28 8.68 -7.73
N GLN A 86 -27.52 9.93 -8.15
CA GLN A 86 -26.54 10.70 -8.92
C GLN A 86 -25.28 11.01 -8.09
N TRP A 87 -25.43 11.23 -6.79
CA TRP A 87 -24.32 11.48 -5.89
C TRP A 87 -23.46 10.22 -5.72
N TYR A 88 -24.08 9.06 -5.51
CA TYR A 88 -23.38 7.78 -5.44
C TYR A 88 -22.69 7.41 -6.75
N ALA A 89 -23.32 7.66 -7.90
CA ALA A 89 -22.70 7.44 -9.21
C ALA A 89 -21.43 8.31 -9.42
N ARG A 90 -21.47 9.59 -9.00
CA ARG A 90 -20.28 10.45 -9.05
C ARG A 90 -19.18 9.98 -8.11
N ALA A 91 -19.52 9.58 -6.89
CA ALA A 91 -18.57 9.06 -5.92
C ALA A 91 -17.90 7.77 -6.43
N ALA A 92 -18.68 6.88 -7.05
CA ALA A 92 -18.18 5.66 -7.69
C ALA A 92 -17.20 5.97 -8.82
N ALA A 93 -17.59 6.86 -9.74
CA ALA A 93 -16.75 7.27 -10.87
C ALA A 93 -15.43 7.92 -10.40
N GLN A 94 -15.44 8.70 -9.32
CA GLN A 94 -14.23 9.32 -8.78
C GLN A 94 -13.26 8.29 -8.19
N THR A 95 -13.76 7.26 -7.51
CA THR A 95 -12.89 6.21 -6.96
C THR A 95 -12.34 5.28 -8.03
N ILE A 96 -13.12 5.01 -9.09
CA ILE A 96 -12.62 4.27 -10.26
C ILE A 96 -11.46 5.03 -10.92
N ARG A 97 -11.59 6.36 -11.09
CA ARG A 97 -10.46 7.17 -11.60
C ARG A 97 -9.19 7.08 -10.74
N LYS A 98 -9.34 7.14 -9.41
CA LYS A 98 -8.22 6.99 -8.47
C LYS A 98 -7.59 5.59 -8.52
N LEU A 99 -8.40 4.56 -8.79
CA LEU A 99 -7.95 3.18 -9.02
C LEU A 99 -7.07 3.10 -10.26
N ASP A 100 -7.52 3.70 -11.37
CA ASP A 100 -6.78 3.69 -12.64
C ASP A 100 -5.46 4.46 -12.52
N GLU A 101 -5.46 5.62 -11.87
CA GLU A 101 -4.25 6.41 -11.58
C GLU A 101 -3.23 5.61 -10.75
N LEU A 102 -3.69 4.92 -9.71
CA LEU A 102 -2.82 4.06 -8.91
C LEU A 102 -2.27 2.91 -9.74
N ALA A 103 -3.09 2.23 -10.54
CA ALA A 103 -2.65 1.14 -11.40
C ALA A 103 -1.57 1.58 -12.40
N ASP A 104 -1.71 2.78 -12.97
CA ASP A 104 -0.71 3.36 -13.87
C ASP A 104 0.59 3.79 -13.16
N GLU A 105 0.51 4.24 -11.91
CA GLU A 105 1.70 4.49 -11.09
C GLU A 105 2.43 3.19 -10.76
N LEU A 106 1.69 2.13 -10.39
CA LEU A 106 2.24 0.80 -10.12
C LEU A 106 2.93 0.22 -11.34
N ARG A 107 2.28 0.30 -12.51
CA ARG A 107 2.87 -0.13 -13.80
C ARG A 107 4.18 0.58 -14.12
N ARG A 108 4.32 1.85 -13.73
CA ARG A 108 5.54 2.63 -13.98
C ARG A 108 6.67 2.33 -12.99
N ARG A 109 6.35 1.85 -11.80
CA ARG A 109 7.33 1.58 -10.73
C ARG A 109 7.78 0.12 -10.66
N LEU A 110 6.97 -0.81 -11.13
CA LEU A 110 7.31 -2.23 -11.18
C LEU A 110 8.01 -2.57 -12.51
N PRO A 111 9.12 -3.33 -12.51
CA PRO A 111 9.83 -3.74 -13.73
C PRO A 111 9.05 -4.72 -14.60
#